data_AF-H4F7T0-F1
#
_entry.id   AF-H4F7T0-F1
#
_cell.length_a   1.000
_cell.length_b   1.000
_cell.length_c   1.000
_cell.angle_alpha   90.00
_cell.angle_beta   90.00
_cell.angle_gamma   90.00
#
_symmetry.space_group_name_H-M   'P 1'
#
loop_
_entity.id
_entity.type
_entity.pdbx_description
1 polymer ?
#
loop_
_entity_poly.entity_id
_entity_poly.type
_entity_poly.pdbx_seq_one_letter_code
_entity_poly.pdbx_strand_id
1 'polypeptide(L)'
;MSSDTLALLIDGDNASPKIITGPLAEVATYGTVSVKRIYGDWTKPNLNGWKQCLLEHSIQPVQQFAYTTGKNATDGAMIIDAMDLLYT
;
A
#
# COMPACT_ATOMS: atom_id res chain seq x y z
N MET A 1 14.74 -18.52 14.62
CA MET A 1 13.38 -18.32 14.11
C MET A 1 13.53 -17.68 12.74
N SER A 2 13.00 -18.29 11.68
CA SER A 2 12.86 -17.60 10.41
C SER A 2 12.02 -16.35 10.67
N SER A 3 12.58 -15.17 10.45
CA SER A 3 11.80 -13.94 10.48
C SER A 3 10.96 -13.96 9.22
N ASP A 4 9.67 -14.29 9.36
CA ASP A 4 8.76 -14.25 8.23
C ASP A 4 8.73 -12.82 7.69
N THR A 5 9.16 -12.69 6.44
CA THR A 5 9.28 -11.41 5.76
C THR A 5 7.94 -11.11 5.10
N LEU A 6 7.37 -9.96 5.43
CA LEU A 6 6.03 -9.58 4.99
C LEU A 6 6.10 -8.46 3.96
N ALA A 7 5.25 -8.56 2.95
CA ALA A 7 4.94 -7.48 2.03
C ALA A 7 3.54 -6.92 2.36
N LEU A 8 3.46 -5.63 2.63
CA LEU A 8 2.22 -4.90 2.85
C LEU A 8 1.90 -4.05 1.62
N LEU A 9 0.79 -4.38 0.96
CA LEU A 9 0.24 -3.66 -0.18
C LEU A 9 -1.10 -3.03 0.24
N ILE A 10 -1.24 -1.72 0.05
CA ILE A 10 -2.39 -0.93 0.52
C ILE A 10 -3.07 -0.29 -0.69
N ASP A 11 -4.38 -0.47 -0.81
CA ASP A 11 -5.18 0.31 -1.75
C ASP A 11 -5.50 1.68 -1.14
N GLY A 12 -4.80 2.72 -1.58
CA GLY A 12 -4.94 4.08 -1.06
C GLY A 12 -6.22 4.79 -1.51
N ASP A 13 -6.83 4.36 -2.62
CA ASP A 13 -8.10 4.90 -3.11
C ASP A 13 -9.28 4.40 -2.27
N ASN A 14 -9.18 3.19 -1.72
CA ASN A 14 -10.24 2.55 -0.92
C ASN A 14 -9.97 2.52 0.60
N ALA A 15 -8.74 2.71 1.06
CA ALA A 15 -8.40 2.78 2.48
C ALA A 15 -8.33 4.23 2.98
N SER A 16 -8.52 4.41 4.30
CA SER A 16 -8.39 5.71 4.97
C SER A 16 -7.06 5.80 5.73
N PRO A 17 -6.33 6.93 5.66
CA PRO A 17 -5.11 7.12 6.44
C PRO A 17 -5.37 7.10 7.95
N LYS A 18 -6.60 7.41 8.40
CA LYS A 18 -6.95 7.45 9.82
C LYS A 18 -6.86 6.10 10.53
N ILE A 19 -6.97 5.01 9.78
CA ILE A 19 -6.97 3.66 10.36
C ILE A 19 -5.59 3.00 10.29
N ILE A 20 -4.62 3.52 9.52
CA ILE A 20 -3.42 2.78 9.12
C ILE A 20 -2.54 2.33 10.29
N THR A 21 -2.50 3.09 11.38
CA THR A 21 -1.65 2.80 12.54
C THR A 21 -2.01 1.46 13.20
N GLY A 22 -3.30 1.12 13.28
CA GLY A 22 -3.76 -0.14 13.88
C GLY A 22 -3.32 -1.38 13.10
N PRO A 23 -3.67 -1.51 11.81
CA PRO A 23 -3.21 -2.58 10.94
C PRO A 23 -1.69 -2.69 10.86
N LEU A 24 -0.94 -1.58 10.84
CA LEU A 24 0.52 -1.64 10.85
C LEU A 24 1.07 -2.30 12.12
N ALA A 25 0.50 -1.94 13.28
CA ALA A 25 0.88 -2.55 14.55
C ALA A 25 0.54 -4.04 14.61
N GLU A 26 -0.62 -4.43 14.06
CA GLU A 26 -1.04 -5.82 13.97
C GLU A 26 -0.15 -6.63 13.03
N VAL A 27 0.13 -6.12 11.82
CA VAL A 27 1.01 -6.78 10.83
C VAL A 27 2.41 -7.01 11.41
N ALA A 28 2.93 -6.06 12.19
CA ALA A 28 4.23 -6.20 12.85
C ALA A 28 4.31 -7.35 13.87
N THR A 29 3.18 -7.89 14.32
CA THR A 29 3.15 -9.08 15.20
C THR A 29 3.42 -10.39 14.46
N TYR A 30 3.23 -10.41 13.13
CA TYR A 30 3.40 -11.62 12.31
C TYR A 30 4.82 -11.77 11.74
N GLY A 31 5.61 -10.69 11.71
CA GLY A 31 6.94 -10.73 11.10
C GLY A 31 7.50 -9.35 10.77
N THR A 32 8.59 -9.34 10.01
CA THR A 32 9.24 -8.10 9.58
C THR A 32 8.66 -7.64 8.25
N VAL A 33 8.00 -6.48 8.25
CA VAL A 33 7.48 -5.87 7.02
C VAL A 33 8.61 -5.22 6.24
N SER A 34 9.12 -5.90 5.21
CA SER A 34 10.21 -5.40 4.36
C SER A 34 9.72 -4.49 3.25
N VAL A 35 8.49 -4.71 2.77
CA VAL A 35 7.87 -3.92 1.70
C VAL A 35 6.58 -3.29 2.22
N LYS A 36 6.45 -1.97 2.07
CA LYS A 36 5.25 -1.21 2.41
C LYS A 36 4.92 -0.30 1.24
N ARG A 37 3.87 -0.63 0.50
CA ARG A 37 3.47 0.11 -0.70
C ARG A 37 2.00 0.50 -0.62
N ILE A 38 1.68 1.67 -1.14
CA ILE A 38 0.31 2.16 -1.25
C ILE A 38 0.03 2.63 -2.66
N TYR A 39 -0.98 2.03 -3.28
CA TYR A 39 -1.34 2.23 -4.68
C TYR A 39 -2.49 3.21 -4.78
N GLY A 40 -2.44 4.09 -5.77
CA GLY A 40 -3.55 4.97 -6.09
C GLY A 40 -3.16 6.09 -7.04
N ASP A 41 -4.13 6.93 -7.38
CA ASP A 41 -3.90 8.09 -8.22
C ASP A 41 -3.53 9.32 -7.39
N TRP A 42 -2.24 9.52 -7.13
CA TRP A 42 -1.69 10.62 -6.32
C TRP A 42 -1.85 12.01 -6.96
N THR A 43 -2.40 12.08 -8.18
CA THR A 43 -2.85 13.36 -8.76
C THR A 43 -4.18 13.82 -8.16
N LYS A 44 -4.94 12.93 -7.53
CA LYS A 44 -6.27 13.24 -7.00
C LYS A 44 -6.21 13.78 -5.56
N PRO A 45 -7.07 14.76 -5.21
CA PRO A 45 -7.05 15.36 -3.88
C PRO A 45 -7.40 14.41 -2.72
N ASN A 46 -8.14 13.32 -2.98
CA ASN A 46 -8.57 12.37 -1.95
C ASN A 46 -7.38 11.69 -1.27
N LEU A 47 -6.24 11.55 -1.94
CA LEU A 47 -5.04 10.93 -1.36
C LEU A 47 -4.17 11.90 -0.54
N ASN A 48 -4.50 13.20 -0.49
CA ASN A 48 -3.71 14.16 0.27
C ASN A 48 -3.60 13.82 1.76
N GLY A 49 -4.61 13.16 2.33
CA GLY A 49 -4.61 12.72 3.73
C GLY A 49 -3.52 11.69 4.05
N TRP A 50 -2.97 11.00 3.04
CA TRP A 50 -1.93 10.00 3.23
C TRP A 50 -0.52 10.59 3.38
N LYS A 51 -0.28 11.83 2.92
CA LYS A 51 1.08 12.40 2.82
C LYS A 51 1.88 12.32 4.12
N GLN A 52 1.23 12.60 5.25
CA GLN A 52 1.86 12.50 6.56
C GLN A 52 2.22 11.05 6.91
N CYS A 53 1.28 10.12 6.71
CA CYS A 53 1.47 8.70 6.98
C CYS A 53 2.56 8.05 6.13
N LEU A 54 2.76 8.50 4.88
CA LEU A 54 3.81 7.98 3.99
C LEU A 54 5.19 8.09 4.64
N LEU A 55 5.52 9.30 5.12
CA LEU A 55 6.82 9.58 5.73
C LEU A 55 6.92 8.92 7.11
N GLU A 56 5.87 9.05 7.93
CA GLU A 56 5.83 8.53 9.30
C GLU A 56 6.04 7.01 9.35
N HIS A 57 5.45 6.28 8.39
CA HIS A 57 5.48 4.82 8.38
C HIS A 57 6.40 4.23 7.31
N SER A 58 7.15 5.06 6.59
CA SER A 58 8.00 4.65 5.47
C SER A 58 7.23 3.81 4.43
N ILE A 59 6.05 4.29 4.06
CA ILE A 59 5.20 3.66 3.04
C ILE A 59 5.53 4.31 1.71
N GLN A 60 5.89 3.49 0.71
CA GLN A 60 6.20 3.95 -0.63
C GLN A 60 4.91 4.18 -1.43
N PRO A 61 4.65 5.40 -1.92
CA PRO A 61 3.53 5.63 -2.83
C PRO A 61 3.82 5.04 -4.21
N VAL A 62 2.84 4.33 -4.77
CA VAL A 62 2.84 3.81 -6.14
C VAL A 62 1.75 4.52 -6.93
N GLN A 63 2.15 5.27 -7.95
CA GLN A 63 1.24 6.01 -8.82
C GLN A 63 0.56 5.11 -9.82
N GLN A 64 -0.77 5.15 -9.84
CA GLN A 64 -1.60 4.50 -10.86
C GLN A 64 -2.61 5.49 -11.42
N PHE A 65 -2.48 5.83 -12.71
CA PHE A 65 -3.40 6.74 -13.37
C PHE A 65 -4.74 6.05 -13.66
N ALA A 66 -5.82 6.61 -13.15
CA ALA A 66 -7.16 6.13 -13.46
C ALA A 66 -7.69 6.82 -14.73
N TYR A 67 -7.48 6.20 -15.90
CA TYR A 67 -7.92 6.75 -17.20
C TYR A 67 -9.45 6.82 -17.36
N THR A 68 -10.18 5.97 -16.64
CA THR A 68 -11.65 5.97 -16.61
C THR A 68 -12.13 5.54 -15.23
N THR A 69 -13.12 6.25 -14.69
CA THR A 69 -13.77 5.89 -13.42
C THR A 69 -14.39 4.50 -13.50
N GLY A 70 -14.17 3.65 -12.48
CA GLY A 70 -14.72 2.30 -12.40
C GLY A 70 -13.91 1.21 -13.10
N LYS A 71 -12.66 1.48 -13.49
CA LYS A 71 -11.70 0.46 -13.93
C LYS A 71 -10.69 0.12 -12.83
N ASN A 72 -10.33 -1.15 -12.79
CA ASN A 72 -9.49 -1.77 -11.75
C ASN A 72 -7.98 -1.59 -12.02
N ALA A 73 -7.56 -0.38 -12.40
CA ALA A 73 -6.15 -0.11 -12.74
C ALA A 73 -5.24 -0.26 -11.50
N THR A 74 -5.68 0.26 -10.36
CA THR A 74 -5.01 0.12 -9.06
C THR A 74 -4.91 -1.35 -8.65
N ASP A 75 -6.01 -2.11 -8.75
CA ASP A 75 -6.04 -3.54 -8.40
C ASP A 75 -5.09 -4.36 -9.29
N GLY A 76 -5.11 -4.11 -10.61
CA GLY A 76 -4.25 -4.80 -11.56
C GLY A 76 -2.77 -4.57 -11.26
N ALA A 77 -2.38 -3.33 -10.98
CA ALA A 77 -1.01 -3.01 -10.59
C ALA A 77 -0.61 -3.67 -9.27
N MET A 78 -1.51 -3.69 -8.28
CA MET A 78 -1.27 -4.30 -6.98
C MET A 78 -1.11 -5.82 -7.07
N ILE A 79 -1.90 -6.50 -7.91
CA ILE A 79 -1.79 -7.95 -8.16
C ILE A 79 -0.46 -8.30 -8.83
N ILE A 80 -0.05 -7.55 -9.84
CA ILE A 80 1.23 -7.78 -10.54
C ILE A 80 2.38 -7.64 -9.54
N ASP A 81 2.38 -6.57 -8.75
CA ASP A 81 3.44 -6.33 -7.79
C ASP A 81 3.45 -7.37 -6.65
N ALA A 82 2.28 -7.83 -6.21
CA ALA A 82 2.19 -8.94 -5.26
C ALA A 82 2.80 -10.25 -5.82
N MET A 83 2.58 -10.54 -7.10
CA MET A 83 3.18 -11.70 -7.76
C MET A 83 4.70 -11.56 -7.85
N ASP A 84 5.20 -10.40 -8.28
CA ASP A 84 6.65 -10.15 -8.38
C ASP A 84 7.34 -10.29 -7.00
N LEU A 85 6.69 -9.83 -5.94
CA LEU A 85 7.18 -9.97 -4.56
C LEU A 85 7.14 -11.42 -4.04
N LEU A 86 6.20 -12.25 -4.50
CA LEU A 86 6.08 -13.65 -4.10
C LEU A 86 7.19 -14.53 -4.70
N TYR A 87 7.70 -14.15 -5.87
CA TYR A 87 8.73 -14.90 -6.60
C TYR A 87 10.15 -14.36 -6.43
N THR A 88 10.38 -13.49 -5.44
CA THR A 88 11.69 -12.91 -5.07
C THR A 88 12.18 -13.48 -3.74
#